data_AF-A0A9D2NHI1-F1
#
_entry.id   AF-A0A9D2NHI1-F1
#
_cell.length_a   1.000
_cell.length_b   1.000
_cell.length_c   1.000
_cell.angle_alpha   90.00
_cell.angle_beta   90.00
_cell.angle_gamma   90.00
#
_symmetry.space_group_name_H-M   'P 1'
#
loop_
_entity.id
_entity.type
_entity.pdbx_description
1 polymer ?
#
loop_
_entity_poly.entity_id
_entity_poly.type
_entity_poly.pdbx_seq_one_letter_code
_entity_poly.pdbx_strand_id
1 'polypeptide(L)' 'MKNVSGLLFGHYSSGEGDSFRSLQQLLELLERFGKRHGIPVAYCDDFGHGDRHALLPVGRKARLDADRQLLQF' A
#
# COMPACT_ATOMS: atom_id res chain seq x y z
N MET A 1 -3.65 0.91 -15.88
CA MET A 1 -4.44 0.32 -14.78
C MET A 1 -5.65 -0.50 -15.25
N LYS A 2 -5.64 -1.13 -16.44
CA LYS A 2 -6.81 -1.93 -16.88
C LYS A 2 -6.84 -3.36 -16.32
N ASN A 3 -5.68 -3.90 -15.95
CA ASN A 3 -5.52 -5.30 -15.52
C ASN A 3 -5.00 -5.43 -14.06
N VAL A 4 -4.98 -4.33 -13.32
CA VAL A 4 -4.54 -4.32 -11.92
C VAL A 4 -5.79 -4.31 -11.05
N SER A 5 -5.87 -5.24 -10.09
CA SER A 5 -7.06 -5.45 -9.26
C SER A 5 -6.94 -4.88 -7.84
N GLY A 6 -5.80 -4.26 -7.49
CA GLY A 6 -5.56 -3.68 -6.18
C GLY A 6 -4.14 -3.10 -6.05
N LEU A 7 -3.94 -2.27 -5.03
CA LEU A 7 -2.64 -1.71 -4.66
C LEU A 7 -2.41 -1.88 -3.15
N LEU A 8 -1.32 -2.53 -2.78
CA LEU A 8 -0.79 -2.48 -1.42
C LEU A 8 0.50 -1.66 -1.46
N PHE A 9 0.54 -0.59 -0.70
CA PHE A 9 1.67 0.31 -0.58
C PHE A 9 2.42 0.00 0.72
N GLY A 10 3.74 -0.18 0.62
CA GLY A 10 4.60 -0.51 1.75
C GLY A 10 5.13 0.74 2.47
N HIS A 11 6.09 0.53 3.35
CA HIS A 11 6.77 1.60 4.06
C HIS A 11 7.37 2.63 3.09
N TYR A 12 7.07 3.92 3.31
CA TYR A 12 7.48 5.00 2.41
C TYR A 12 8.85 5.59 2.75
N SER A 13 9.07 6.09 3.97
CA SER A 13 10.37 6.62 4.40
C SER A 13 10.50 6.77 5.93
N SER A 14 11.70 7.14 6.38
CA SER A 14 12.03 7.44 7.78
C SER A 14 13.03 8.60 7.95
N GLY A 15 13.17 9.45 6.92
CA GLY A 15 14.19 10.53 6.87
C GLY A 15 13.75 11.87 7.47
N GLU A 16 14.68 12.84 7.55
CA GLU A 16 14.46 14.19 8.13
C GLU A 16 13.37 15.03 7.43
N GLY A 17 12.90 14.61 6.25
CA GLY A 17 11.76 15.20 5.54
C GLY A 17 10.42 14.53 5.83
N ASP A 18 10.39 13.49 6.67
CA ASP A 18 9.20 12.72 6.96
C ASP A 18 8.41 13.35 8.10
N SER A 19 7.49 14.21 7.70
CA SER A 19 6.58 14.87 8.62
C SER A 19 5.25 14.14 8.62
N PHE A 20 4.47 14.29 9.68
CA PHE A 20 3.07 13.86 9.66
C PHE A 20 2.30 14.35 8.40
N ARG A 21 2.70 15.50 7.86
CA ARG A 21 2.10 16.06 6.63
C ARG A 21 2.48 15.28 5.37
N SER A 22 3.70 14.75 5.24
CA SER A 22 4.10 13.94 4.07
C SER A 22 3.33 12.63 4.01
N LEU A 23 3.16 11.97 5.17
CA LEU A 23 2.34 10.77 5.27
C LEU A 23 0.88 11.06 4.92
N GLN A 24 0.30 12.15 5.45
CA GLN A 24 -1.08 12.52 5.15
C GLN A 24 -1.29 12.78 3.65
N GLN A 25 -0.38 13.52 3.01
CA GLN A 25 -0.43 13.78 1.56
C GLN A 25 -0.32 12.48 0.74
N LEU A 26 0.55 11.55 1.15
CA LEU A 26 0.64 10.24 0.51
C LEU A 26 -0.69 9.49 0.61
N LEU A 27 -1.30 9.44 1.80
CA LEU A 27 -2.58 8.76 2.01
C LEU A 27 -3.70 9.38 1.15
N GLU A 28 -3.77 10.71 1.04
CA GLU A 28 -4.72 11.40 0.17
C GLU A 28 -4.52 11.06 -1.32
N LEU A 29 -3.26 10.96 -1.77
CA LEU A 29 -2.95 10.56 -3.14
C LEU A 29 -3.36 9.11 -3.41
N LEU A 30 -3.10 8.21 -2.47
CA LEU A 30 -3.49 6.80 -2.55
C LEU A 30 -5.02 6.65 -2.59
N GLU A 31 -5.75 7.41 -1.77
CA GLU A 31 -7.21 7.42 -1.79
C GLU A 31 -7.75 7.89 -3.14
N ARG A 32 -7.23 9.01 -3.67
CA ARG A 32 -7.62 9.53 -4.98
C ARG A 32 -7.32 8.53 -6.10
N PHE A 33 -6.20 7.82 -6.01
CA PHE A 33 -5.83 6.79 -6.96
C PHE A 33 -6.83 5.63 -6.94
N GLY A 34 -7.17 5.11 -5.76
CA GLY A 34 -8.17 4.05 -5.59
C GLY A 34 -9.53 4.45 -6.15
N LYS A 35 -10.03 5.64 -5.80
CA LYS A 35 -11.29 6.18 -6.33
C LYS A 35 -11.29 6.34 -7.84
N ARG A 36 -10.20 6.86 -8.41
CA ARG A 36 -10.06 7.06 -9.87
C ARG A 36 -10.11 5.74 -10.65
N HIS A 37 -9.56 4.67 -10.08
CA HIS A 37 -9.40 3.39 -10.76
C HIS A 37 -10.40 2.31 -10.31
N GLY A 38 -11.20 2.55 -9.28
CA GLY A 38 -12.18 1.60 -8.77
C GLY A 38 -11.56 0.33 -8.18
N ILE A 39 -10.40 0.46 -7.53
CA ILE A 39 -9.66 -0.67 -6.95
C ILE A 39 -9.37 -0.47 -5.46
N PRO A 40 -9.26 -1.55 -4.66
CA PRO A 40 -8.81 -1.47 -3.28
C PRO A 40 -7.37 -0.95 -3.21
N VAL A 41 -7.15 -0.01 -2.30
CA VAL A 41 -5.84 0.55 -1.99
C VAL A 41 -5.62 0.48 -0.49
N ALA A 42 -4.48 -0.04 -0.06
CA ALA A 42 -4.09 -0.09 1.34
C ALA A 42 -2.64 0.37 1.51
N TYR A 43 -2.34 0.96 2.65
CA TYR A 43 -0.98 1.28 3.11
C TYR A 43 -0.65 0.41 4.32
N CYS A 44 0.56 -0.14 4.38
CA CYS A 44 1.08 -0.83 5.56
C CYS A 44 2.58 -0.59 5.70
N ASP A 45 3.10 -0.77 6.91
CA ASP A 45 4.52 -0.65 7.22
C ASP A 45 5.21 -2.03 7.32
N ASP A 46 4.62 -3.08 6.74
CA ASP A 46 5.09 -4.47 6.90
C ASP A 46 6.20 -4.89 5.91
N PHE A 47 6.41 -4.13 4.83
CA PHE A 47 7.48 -4.34 3.86
C PHE A 47 8.02 -3.01 3.33
N GLY A 48 9.25 -3.02 2.80
CA GLY A 48 9.96 -1.84 2.31
C GLY A 48 11.30 -1.67 3.01
N HIS A 49 11.83 -0.45 3.01
CA HIS A 49 13.11 -0.10 3.66
C HIS A 49 12.95 0.44 5.10
N GLY A 50 11.82 0.12 5.75
CA GLY A 50 11.60 0.40 7.17
C GLY A 50 12.07 -0.74 8.06
N ASP A 51 11.53 -0.84 9.26
CA ASP A 51 11.94 -1.87 10.24
C ASP A 51 11.42 -3.29 9.92
N ARG A 52 10.42 -3.40 9.04
CA ARG A 52 9.81 -4.67 8.64
C ARG A 52 10.08 -4.96 7.16
N HIS A 53 10.39 -6.22 6.89
CA HIS A 53 10.76 -6.72 5.56
C HIS A 53 10.00 -8.00 5.21
N ALA A 54 8.67 -7.98 5.32
CA ALA A 54 7.85 -9.13 4.98
C ALA A 54 8.15 -9.61 3.55
N LEU A 55 8.27 -10.93 3.39
CA LEU A 55 8.52 -11.57 2.11
C LEU A 55 7.19 -11.78 1.38
N LEU A 56 7.05 -11.19 0.19
CA LEU A 56 5.87 -11.32 -0.64
C LEU A 56 6.16 -12.33 -1.78
N PRO A 57 5.37 -13.41 -1.93
CA PRO A 57 5.58 -14.38 -3.00
C PRO A 57 5.14 -13.81 -4.35
N VAL A 58 6.11 -13.34 -5.13
CA VAL A 58 5.87 -12.76 -6.47
C VAL A 58 5.34 -13.84 -7.43
N GLY A 59 4.31 -13.51 -8.20
CA GLY A 59 3.68 -14.41 -9.18
C GLY A 59 2.62 -15.35 -8.60
N ARG A 60 2.41 -15.34 -7.27
CA ARG A 60 1.36 -16.13 -6.62
C ARG A 60 0.01 -15.39 -6.67
N LYS A 61 -1.08 -16.14 -6.76
CA LYS A 61 -2.43 -15.59 -6.62
C LYS A 61 -2.58 -15.02 -5.22
N ALA A 62 -3.08 -13.79 -5.11
CA ALA A 62 -3.32 -13.13 -3.83
C ALA A 62 -4.74 -12.56 -3.77
N ARG A 63 -5.27 -12.41 -2.55
CA ARG A 63 -6.49 -11.66 -2.26
C ARG A 63 -6.16 -10.53 -1.30
N LEU A 64 -6.38 -9.30 -1.75
CA LEU A 64 -6.36 -8.10 -0.92
C LEU A 64 -7.80 -7.75 -0.52
N ASP A 65 -8.06 -7.72 0.78
CA ASP A 65 -9.32 -7.30 1.37
C ASP A 65 -9.03 -6.08 2.26
N ALA A 66 -9.17 -4.88 1.68
CA ALA A 66 -8.80 -3.63 2.33
C ALA A 66 -9.75 -3.27 3.49
N ASP A 67 -11.02 -3.67 3.42
CA ASP A 67 -12.01 -3.45 4.48
C ASP A 67 -11.67 -4.30 5.72
N ARG A 68 -11.20 -5.53 5.50
CA ARG A 68 -10.75 -6.43 6.57
C ARG A 68 -9.26 -6.33 6.91
N GLN A 69 -8.54 -5.42 6.26
CA GLN A 69 -7.09 -5.23 6.42
C GLN A 69 -6.29 -6.52 6.27
N LEU A 70 -6.61 -7.32 5.25
CA LEU A 70 -6.05 -8.67 5.09
C LEU A 70 -5.47 -8.89 3.69
N LEU A 71 -4.27 -9.47 3.64
CA LEU A 71 -3.65 -10.00 2.42
C LEU A 71 -3.41 -11.50 2.59
N GLN A 72 -3.86 -12.31 1.62
CA GLN A 72 -3.72 -13.77 1.63
C GLN A 72 -3.14 -14.27 0.30
N PHE A 73 -2.36 -15.36 0.33
CA PHE A 73 -1.68 -15.95 -0.84
C PHE A 73 -1.93 -17.46 -0.96
#